data_AF-A0A6B2X4N1-F1
#
_entry.id   AF-A0A6B2X4N1-F1
#
_cell.length_a   1.000
_cell.length_b   1.000
_cell.length_c   1.000
_cell.angle_alpha   90.00
_cell.angle_beta   90.00
_cell.angle_gamma   90.00
#
_symmetry.space_group_name_H-M   'P 1'
#
loop_
_entity.id
_entity.type
_entity.pdbx_description
1 polymer ?
#
loop_
_entity_poly.entity_id
_entity_poly.type
_entity_poly.pdbx_seq_one_letter_code
_entity_poly.pdbx_strand_id
1 'polypeptide(L)'
;MTYRRAVIPALVGGLLITLLLWWAGASAQALQLRGSTSVFDIDSVNELRRWLTPWAYDSPTASVSDVAADAGTASVSGATQYSGLYSTAMQIRFVALFAFFVAGALLLVRRIPPARGRTPATLLALWAWGPVAATLAVTVSAPWFIASRGHGSYRVLPQLAGVIESGAPVSVFAALLTALLTVLIGRIAAKGEETPPRASVPAPAARLAASVGTAVVAVSLVILSYQSVAAWIQTSFSGAGLFSEPGDLLRQWLLLGVWTSPSSTPFGDWLLYRAADALVLAVVWWSLRLLPGLLTRTTAPAMTLGAVCATVLGLLSSQILHMAIDGTAAVWGPVHLFSNLGQGVPAALTFGGTAGLVAFATLRLTGGRGTDAAPR
;
A
#
# COMPACT_ATOMS: atom_id res chain seq x y z
N MET A 1 4.12 14.78 -22.12
CA MET A 1 5.24 14.94 -21.18
C MET A 1 6.41 14.03 -21.54
N THR A 2 7.52 14.64 -21.89
CA THR A 2 8.80 13.96 -22.18
C THR A 2 9.41 13.33 -20.91
N TYR A 3 10.25 12.31 -21.08
CA TYR A 3 10.94 11.65 -19.96
C TYR A 3 11.69 12.65 -19.08
N ARG A 4 12.47 13.54 -19.70
CA ARG A 4 13.29 14.55 -19.01
C ARG A 4 12.48 15.41 -18.03
N ARG A 5 11.25 15.78 -18.39
CA ARG A 5 10.38 16.62 -17.55
C ARG A 5 9.64 15.83 -16.47
N ALA A 6 9.38 14.55 -16.69
CA ALA A 6 8.76 13.67 -15.68
C ALA A 6 9.76 13.19 -14.61
N VAL A 7 11.06 13.14 -14.94
CA VAL A 7 12.12 12.72 -14.00
C VAL A 7 12.24 13.67 -12.82
N ILE A 8 12.21 15.00 -13.05
CA ILE A 8 12.38 16.01 -11.98
C ILE A 8 11.33 15.85 -10.86
N PRO A 9 10.00 15.88 -11.14
CA PRO A 9 9.01 15.70 -10.08
C PRO A 9 9.10 14.31 -9.43
N ALA A 10 9.39 13.26 -10.20
CA ALA A 10 9.53 11.91 -9.65
C ALA A 10 10.71 11.81 -8.65
N LEU A 11 11.87 12.40 -8.98
CA LEU A 11 13.04 12.43 -8.09
C LEU A 11 12.77 13.27 -6.84
N VAL A 12 12.17 14.46 -7.00
CA VAL A 12 11.85 15.31 -5.84
C VAL A 12 10.85 14.61 -4.92
N GLY A 13 9.82 13.97 -5.48
CA GLY A 13 8.88 13.17 -4.71
C GLY A 13 9.56 11.98 -4.01
N GLY A 14 10.43 11.26 -4.72
CA GLY A 14 11.21 10.15 -4.15
C GLY A 14 12.10 10.59 -2.98
N LEU A 15 12.80 11.71 -3.13
CA LEU A 15 13.60 12.29 -2.04
C LEU A 15 12.72 12.71 -0.87
N LEU A 16 11.58 13.36 -1.14
CA LEU A 16 10.68 13.83 -0.09
C LEU A 16 10.06 12.69 0.72
N ILE A 17 9.52 11.64 0.08
CA ILE A 17 8.91 10.51 0.81
C ILE A 17 9.95 9.77 1.64
N THR A 18 11.16 9.62 1.10
CA THR A 18 12.28 8.99 1.81
C THR A 18 12.69 9.83 3.01
N LEU A 19 12.82 11.15 2.85
CA LEU A 19 13.19 12.08 3.92
C LEU A 19 12.11 12.15 5.00
N LEU A 20 10.82 12.20 4.62
CA LEU A 20 9.71 12.24 5.58
C LEU A 20 9.65 10.97 6.42
N LEU A 21 9.78 9.79 5.80
CA LEU A 21 9.75 8.52 6.52
C LEU A 21 11.02 8.31 7.35
N TRP A 22 12.17 8.78 6.86
CA TRP A 22 13.43 8.79 7.61
C TRP A 22 13.31 9.67 8.86
N TRP A 23 12.80 10.89 8.70
CA TRP A 23 12.60 11.85 9.77
C TRP A 23 11.55 11.38 10.79
N ALA A 24 10.47 10.76 10.30
CA ALA A 24 9.46 10.13 11.13
C ALA A 24 10.08 9.01 11.99
N GLY A 25 10.90 8.15 11.38
CA GLY A 25 11.66 7.11 12.08
C GLY A 25 12.59 7.67 13.17
N ALA A 26 13.32 8.74 12.86
CA ALA A 26 14.20 9.41 13.83
C ALA A 26 13.42 10.03 15.01
N SER A 27 12.19 10.50 14.76
CA SER A 27 11.32 11.10 15.78
C SER A 27 10.75 10.08 16.78
N ALA A 28 10.89 8.77 16.54
CA ALA A 28 10.49 7.74 17.49
C ALA A 28 11.23 7.85 18.84
N GLN A 29 12.48 8.34 18.84
CA GLN A 29 13.27 8.59 20.05
C GLN A 29 12.73 9.79 20.84
N ALA A 30 12.28 10.84 20.16
CA ALA A 30 11.75 12.03 20.81
C ALA A 30 10.48 11.73 21.62
N LEU A 31 9.72 10.71 21.22
CA LEU A 31 8.54 10.24 21.95
C LEU A 31 8.88 9.49 23.26
N GLN A 32 10.13 9.04 23.45
CA GLN A 32 10.59 8.36 24.67
C GLN A 32 10.98 9.33 25.80
N LEU A 33 11.12 10.63 25.49
CA LEU A 33 11.44 11.66 26.48
C LEU A 33 10.28 11.80 27.48
N ARG A 34 10.60 11.84 28.77
CA ARG A 34 9.63 11.89 29.89
C ARG A 34 8.62 13.05 29.84
N GLY A 35 8.86 14.06 29.00
CA GLY A 35 7.96 15.20 28.76
C GLY A 35 7.00 15.02 27.57
N SER A 36 7.10 13.95 26.78
CA SER A 36 6.16 13.69 25.68
C SER A 36 4.77 13.33 26.22
N THR A 37 4.71 12.61 27.35
CA THR A 37 3.49 12.20 28.04
C THR A 37 2.76 13.33 28.75
N SER A 38 3.38 14.53 28.87
CA SER A 38 2.67 15.72 29.38
C SER A 38 1.94 16.50 28.28
N VAL A 39 2.24 16.23 27.01
CA VAL A 39 1.61 16.87 25.84
C VAL A 39 0.65 15.92 25.12
N PHE A 40 0.99 14.62 25.08
CA PHE A 40 0.18 13.56 24.51
C PHE A 40 -0.18 12.53 25.58
N ASP A 41 -1.39 12.00 25.53
CA ASP A 41 -1.79 10.89 26.40
C ASP A 41 -0.95 9.63 26.11
N ILE A 42 -0.77 8.77 27.13
CA ILE A 42 0.09 7.59 27.08
C ILE A 42 -0.30 6.65 25.94
N ASP A 43 -1.61 6.47 25.71
CA ASP A 43 -2.12 5.62 24.63
C ASP A 43 -1.80 6.20 23.25
N SER A 44 -1.87 7.52 23.10
CA SER A 44 -1.49 8.20 21.86
C SER A 44 0.01 8.11 21.57
N VAL A 45 0.85 8.20 22.61
CA VAL A 45 2.31 8.03 22.48
C VAL A 45 2.66 6.60 22.08
N ASN A 46 2.01 5.61 22.69
CA ASN A 46 2.21 4.20 22.35
C ASN A 46 1.77 3.87 20.92
N GLU A 47 0.64 4.44 20.47
CA GLU A 47 0.15 4.27 19.11
C GLU A 47 1.05 4.97 18.07
N LEU A 48 1.49 6.21 18.32
CA LEU A 48 2.47 6.88 17.45
C LEU A 48 3.78 6.09 17.39
N ARG A 49 4.25 5.59 18.53
CA ARG A 49 5.45 4.74 18.59
C ARG A 49 5.26 3.52 17.71
N ARG A 50 4.10 2.84 17.80
CA ARG A 50 3.79 1.67 16.96
C ARG A 50 3.90 1.99 15.48
N TRP A 51 3.47 3.17 15.03
CA TRP A 51 3.56 3.56 13.61
C TRP A 51 4.96 3.94 13.14
N LEU A 52 5.78 4.51 14.03
CA LEU A 52 7.12 5.01 13.71
C LEU A 52 8.20 3.94 13.85
N THR A 53 8.00 2.96 14.73
CA THR A 53 8.95 1.86 14.99
C THR A 53 9.43 1.13 13.73
N PRO A 54 8.60 0.87 12.70
CA PRO A 54 9.05 0.25 11.45
C PRO A 54 10.01 1.10 10.62
N TRP A 55 10.10 2.40 10.88
CA TRP A 55 10.96 3.33 10.14
C TRP A 55 12.16 3.82 10.97
N ALA A 56 12.22 3.46 12.26
CA ALA A 56 13.29 3.83 13.16
C ALA A 56 14.61 3.08 12.83
N TYR A 57 15.75 3.75 13.02
CA TYR A 57 17.08 3.15 12.83
C TYR A 57 17.60 2.40 14.06
N ASP A 58 16.97 2.57 15.22
CA ASP A 58 17.38 1.87 16.44
C ASP A 58 16.74 0.50 16.52
N SER A 59 17.56 -0.51 16.82
CA SER A 59 17.04 -1.85 17.09
C SER A 59 16.27 -1.86 18.42
N PRO A 60 15.03 -2.40 18.48
CA PRO A 60 14.26 -2.56 19.72
C PRO A 60 14.99 -3.39 20.78
N THR A 61 15.96 -4.21 20.38
CA THR A 61 16.75 -5.04 21.28
C THR A 61 17.78 -4.24 22.08
N ALA A 62 18.19 -3.06 21.61
CA ALA A 62 19.16 -2.22 22.32
C ALA A 62 18.62 -1.76 23.69
N SER A 63 17.29 -1.64 23.86
CA SER A 63 16.67 -1.23 25.13
C SER A 63 16.43 -2.36 26.14
N VAL A 64 16.59 -3.63 25.76
CA VAL A 64 16.45 -4.78 26.69
C VAL A 64 17.82 -5.28 27.17
N SER A 65 18.89 -4.94 26.45
CA SER A 65 20.26 -5.37 26.77
C SER A 65 20.91 -4.62 27.93
N ASP A 66 20.37 -3.46 28.34
CA ASP A 66 20.91 -2.70 29.49
C ASP A 66 20.59 -3.32 30.87
N VAL A 67 19.82 -4.41 30.92
CA VAL A 67 19.49 -5.13 32.18
C VAL A 67 20.25 -6.46 32.32
N ALA A 68 20.99 -6.91 31.30
CA ALA A 68 21.66 -8.22 31.29
C ALA A 68 23.16 -8.15 30.96
N ALA A 69 23.84 -7.08 31.35
CA ALA A 69 25.29 -6.97 31.26
C ALA A 69 25.98 -7.73 32.42
N ASP A 70 25.72 -9.04 32.52
CA ASP A 70 26.54 -9.95 33.34
C ASP A 70 26.52 -11.37 32.76
N ALA A 71 27.06 -11.54 31.54
CA ALA A 71 27.53 -12.85 31.04
C ALA A 71 28.34 -12.72 29.73
N GLY A 72 29.65 -12.97 29.84
CA GLY A 72 30.46 -13.64 28.82
C GLY A 72 30.72 -12.93 27.49
N THR A 73 32.00 -12.68 27.19
CA THR A 73 32.60 -12.09 25.98
C THR A 73 32.22 -12.74 24.62
N ALA A 74 31.36 -13.76 24.59
CA ALA A 74 30.78 -14.33 23.37
C ALA A 74 29.48 -13.63 22.91
N SER A 75 28.83 -12.84 23.78
CA SER A 75 27.57 -12.14 23.47
C SER A 75 27.76 -10.85 22.65
N VAL A 76 28.96 -10.26 22.69
CA VAL A 76 29.27 -8.96 22.04
C VAL A 76 29.44 -9.10 20.52
N SER A 77 30.02 -10.20 20.03
CA SER A 77 30.20 -10.44 18.58
C SER A 77 28.88 -10.76 17.87
N GLY A 78 27.98 -11.52 18.52
CA GLY A 78 26.64 -11.79 18.00
C GLY A 78 25.77 -10.52 17.97
N ALA A 79 25.79 -9.71 19.04
CA ALA A 79 25.03 -8.46 19.12
C ALA A 79 25.45 -7.43 18.04
N THR A 80 26.75 -7.33 17.75
CA THR A 80 27.28 -6.47 16.68
C THR A 80 26.93 -6.96 15.27
N GLN A 81 26.85 -8.29 15.07
CA GLN A 81 26.41 -8.87 13.80
C GLN A 81 24.91 -8.64 13.55
N TYR A 82 24.07 -8.79 14.57
CA TYR A 82 22.62 -8.54 14.45
C TYR A 82 22.29 -7.05 14.24
N SER A 83 23.01 -6.15 14.91
CA SER A 83 22.85 -4.71 14.68
C SER A 83 23.31 -4.29 13.27
N GLY A 84 24.38 -4.90 12.75
CA GLY A 84 24.82 -4.71 11.36
C GLY A 84 23.77 -5.16 10.34
N LEU A 85 23.11 -6.30 10.57
CA LEU A 85 22.01 -6.80 9.73
C LEU A 85 20.79 -5.88 9.79
N TYR A 86 20.45 -5.34 10.96
CA TYR A 86 19.35 -4.39 11.12
C TYR A 86 19.62 -3.08 10.36
N SER A 87 20.83 -2.53 10.48
CA SER A 87 21.26 -1.32 9.76
C SER A 87 21.21 -1.55 8.24
N THR A 88 21.67 -2.71 7.77
CA THR A 88 21.59 -3.10 6.37
C THR A 88 20.14 -3.19 5.89
N ALA A 89 19.25 -3.79 6.70
CA ALA A 89 17.82 -3.87 6.38
C ALA A 89 17.21 -2.47 6.22
N MET A 90 17.55 -1.51 7.09
CA MET A 90 17.05 -0.13 6.98
C MET A 90 17.61 0.58 5.75
N GLN A 91 18.90 0.45 5.45
CA GLN A 91 19.48 1.01 4.23
C GLN A 91 18.76 0.48 2.98
N ILE A 92 18.56 -0.84 2.88
CA ILE A 92 17.82 -1.46 1.79
C ILE A 92 16.39 -0.92 1.72
N ARG A 93 15.70 -0.78 2.86
CA ARG A 93 14.33 -0.24 2.92
C ARG A 93 14.23 1.17 2.34
N PHE A 94 15.10 2.09 2.74
CA PHE A 94 15.05 3.47 2.24
C PHE A 94 15.46 3.57 0.76
N VAL A 95 16.47 2.81 0.33
CA VAL A 95 16.87 2.77 -1.09
C VAL A 95 15.76 2.15 -1.96
N ALA A 96 15.14 1.07 -1.50
CA ALA A 96 14.03 0.42 -2.21
C ALA A 96 12.80 1.33 -2.27
N LEU A 97 12.46 2.02 -1.18
CA LEU A 97 11.38 3.01 -1.13
C LEU A 97 11.61 4.10 -2.19
N PHE A 98 12.80 4.69 -2.22
CA PHE A 98 13.17 5.68 -3.22
C PHE A 98 13.00 5.12 -4.64
N ALA A 99 13.59 3.96 -4.92
CA ALA A 99 13.57 3.35 -6.26
C ALA A 99 12.15 3.01 -6.73
N PHE A 100 11.33 2.35 -5.90
CA PHE A 100 9.95 1.99 -6.24
C PHE A 100 9.06 3.21 -6.38
N PHE A 101 9.20 4.20 -5.50
CA PHE A 101 8.42 5.44 -5.62
C PHE A 101 8.78 6.16 -6.92
N VAL A 102 10.06 6.40 -7.20
CA VAL A 102 10.52 7.07 -8.42
C VAL A 102 10.07 6.33 -9.67
N ALA A 103 10.19 4.99 -9.71
CA ALA A 103 9.80 4.19 -10.86
C ALA A 103 8.30 4.32 -11.18
N GLY A 104 7.43 4.18 -10.17
CA GLY A 104 5.99 4.32 -10.36
C GLY A 104 5.56 5.77 -10.59
N ALA A 105 6.14 6.74 -9.88
CA ALA A 105 5.86 8.16 -10.08
C ALA A 105 6.23 8.62 -11.49
N LEU A 106 7.38 8.19 -12.00
CA LEU A 106 7.81 8.49 -13.37
C LEU A 106 6.82 7.92 -14.39
N LEU A 107 6.38 6.66 -14.19
CA LEU A 107 5.39 6.06 -15.07
C LEU A 107 4.04 6.80 -15.00
N LEU A 108 3.54 7.07 -13.80
CA LEU A 108 2.27 7.74 -13.56
C LEU A 108 2.26 9.17 -14.10
N VAL A 109 3.27 9.99 -13.79
CA VAL A 109 3.38 11.38 -14.28
C VAL A 109 3.55 11.42 -15.81
N ARG A 110 4.28 10.45 -16.39
CA ARG A 110 4.42 10.38 -17.83
C ARG A 110 3.13 9.97 -18.52
N ARG A 111 2.39 9.03 -17.94
CA ARG A 111 1.19 8.44 -18.56
C ARG A 111 -0.07 9.24 -18.28
N ILE A 112 -0.14 9.87 -17.12
CA ILE A 112 -1.18 10.79 -16.68
C ILE A 112 -0.44 12.11 -16.36
N PRO A 113 -0.18 12.98 -17.35
CA PRO A 113 0.49 14.24 -17.07
C PRO A 113 -0.44 15.15 -16.26
N PRO A 114 0.07 15.91 -15.26
CA PRO A 114 -0.73 16.83 -14.45
C PRO A 114 -1.08 18.12 -15.22
N ALA A 115 -1.60 17.98 -16.44
CA ALA A 115 -2.11 19.07 -17.27
C ALA A 115 -3.66 19.15 -17.17
N ARG A 116 -4.23 20.27 -17.63
CA ARG A 116 -5.66 20.66 -17.47
C ARG A 116 -6.62 19.46 -17.49
N GLY A 117 -7.31 19.22 -16.37
CA GLY A 117 -8.34 18.18 -16.22
C GLY A 117 -7.84 16.76 -15.88
N ARG A 118 -6.53 16.53 -15.69
CA ARG A 118 -5.95 15.26 -15.21
C ARG A 118 -5.28 15.38 -13.82
N THR A 119 -5.14 16.60 -13.28
CA THR A 119 -4.49 16.88 -11.99
C THR A 119 -5.05 16.11 -10.77
N PRO A 120 -6.38 15.95 -10.57
CA PRO A 120 -6.86 15.18 -9.44
C PRO A 120 -6.52 13.69 -9.61
N ALA A 121 -6.62 13.15 -10.83
CA ALA A 121 -6.28 11.76 -11.09
C ALA A 121 -4.79 11.48 -10.87
N THR A 122 -3.90 12.40 -11.25
CA THR A 122 -2.46 12.26 -10.96
C THR A 122 -2.16 12.30 -9.47
N LEU A 123 -2.82 13.20 -8.74
CA LEU A 123 -2.64 13.34 -7.30
C LEU A 123 -3.09 12.08 -6.58
N LEU A 124 -4.29 11.59 -6.87
CA LEU A 124 -4.84 10.38 -6.27
C LEU A 124 -4.00 9.14 -6.61
N ALA A 125 -3.53 9.02 -7.86
CA ALA A 125 -2.67 7.91 -8.25
C ALA A 125 -1.31 7.95 -7.54
N LEU A 126 -0.67 9.11 -7.45
CA LEU A 126 0.61 9.26 -6.74
C LEU A 126 0.46 9.06 -5.24
N TRP A 127 -0.65 9.55 -4.66
CA TRP A 127 -0.94 9.34 -3.24
C TRP A 127 -1.11 7.86 -2.94
N ALA A 128 -1.90 7.14 -3.74
CA ALA A 128 -2.09 5.69 -3.61
C ALA A 128 -0.81 4.88 -3.87
N TRP A 129 0.08 5.37 -4.74
CA TRP A 129 1.35 4.71 -5.02
C TRP A 129 2.34 4.77 -3.85
N GLY A 130 2.28 5.80 -2.99
CA GLY A 130 3.21 5.93 -1.87
C GLY A 130 3.17 4.77 -0.87
N PRO A 131 1.99 4.40 -0.32
CA PRO A 131 1.86 3.21 0.54
C PRO A 131 2.27 1.92 -0.17
N VAL A 132 2.04 1.82 -1.47
CA VAL A 132 2.47 0.66 -2.28
C VAL A 132 3.99 0.58 -2.34
N ALA A 133 4.67 1.69 -2.63
CA ALA A 133 6.12 1.75 -2.65
C ALA A 133 6.73 1.44 -1.27
N ALA A 134 6.10 1.93 -0.19
CA ALA A 134 6.50 1.60 1.17
C ALA A 134 6.33 0.10 1.47
N THR A 135 5.21 -0.50 1.07
CA THR A 135 4.95 -1.94 1.20
C THR A 135 6.02 -2.75 0.45
N LEU A 136 6.32 -2.38 -0.80
CA LEU A 136 7.37 -3.04 -1.60
C LEU A 136 8.77 -2.86 -1.01
N ALA A 137 9.05 -1.72 -0.38
CA ALA A 137 10.32 -1.49 0.29
C ALA A 137 10.48 -2.39 1.53
N VAL A 138 9.41 -2.52 2.31
CA VAL A 138 9.35 -3.36 3.49
C VAL A 138 9.48 -4.84 3.13
N THR A 139 8.84 -5.30 2.05
CA THR A 139 8.98 -6.68 1.58
C THR A 139 10.40 -7.00 1.13
N VAL A 140 11.04 -6.11 0.37
CA VAL A 140 12.42 -6.30 -0.09
C VAL A 140 13.40 -6.28 1.08
N SER A 141 13.18 -5.46 2.10
CA SER A 141 14.08 -5.40 3.26
C SER A 141 13.83 -6.50 4.32
N ALA A 142 12.72 -7.22 4.22
CA ALA A 142 12.27 -8.15 5.26
C ALA A 142 13.26 -9.29 5.56
N PRO A 143 13.96 -9.92 4.59
CA PRO A 143 14.90 -11.00 4.88
C PRO A 143 16.01 -10.60 5.87
N TRP A 144 16.60 -9.42 5.68
CA TRP A 144 17.65 -8.87 6.56
C TRP A 144 17.08 -8.50 7.94
N PHE A 145 15.86 -7.97 7.97
CA PHE A 145 15.19 -7.60 9.21
C PHE A 145 14.83 -8.83 10.06
N ILE A 146 14.38 -9.92 9.42
CA ILE A 146 14.11 -11.21 10.07
C ILE A 146 15.41 -11.80 10.62
N ALA A 147 16.47 -11.83 9.80
CA ALA A 147 17.79 -12.29 10.21
C ALA A 147 18.35 -11.48 11.40
N SER A 148 18.15 -10.16 11.43
CA SER A 148 18.62 -9.30 12.53
C SER A 148 17.98 -9.61 13.89
N ARG A 149 16.84 -10.31 13.93
CA ARG A 149 16.16 -10.69 15.18
C ARG A 149 16.61 -12.05 15.71
N GLY A 150 17.58 -12.73 15.09
CA GLY A 150 18.06 -14.04 15.53
C GLY A 150 17.09 -15.20 15.31
N HIS A 151 15.99 -15.01 14.57
CA HIS A 151 14.96 -16.03 14.32
C HIS A 151 15.27 -16.90 13.10
N GLY A 152 16.47 -17.49 13.06
CA GLY A 152 17.05 -18.11 11.87
C GLY A 152 16.34 -19.32 11.26
N SER A 153 15.31 -19.93 11.87
CA SER A 153 14.76 -21.17 11.28
C SER A 153 13.31 -21.56 11.55
N TYR A 154 12.45 -20.71 12.12
CA TYR A 154 11.05 -21.12 12.30
C TYR A 154 10.12 -19.95 11.97
N ARG A 155 9.52 -19.97 10.77
CA ARG A 155 8.42 -19.09 10.30
C ARG A 155 8.85 -17.72 9.74
N VAL A 156 9.77 -17.74 8.78
CA VAL A 156 10.20 -16.54 8.00
C VAL A 156 9.00 -15.90 7.30
N LEU A 157 8.11 -16.72 6.74
CA LEU A 157 7.00 -16.28 5.92
C LEU A 157 5.87 -15.56 6.73
N PRO A 158 5.42 -16.07 7.89
CA PRO A 158 4.57 -15.33 8.83
C PRO A 158 5.15 -14.01 9.34
N GLN A 159 6.47 -13.96 9.54
CA GLN A 159 7.14 -12.74 10.01
C GLN A 159 7.22 -11.67 8.93
N LEU A 160 7.43 -12.06 7.67
CA LEU A 160 7.29 -11.17 6.51
C LEU A 160 5.91 -10.49 6.51
N ALA A 161 4.87 -11.29 6.72
CA ALA A 161 3.48 -10.87 6.75
C ALA A 161 3.23 -9.78 7.82
N GLY A 162 3.66 -10.00 9.07
CA GLY A 162 3.53 -9.01 10.15
C GLY A 162 4.40 -7.76 9.99
N VAL A 163 5.57 -7.88 9.34
CA VAL A 163 6.46 -6.74 9.07
C VAL A 163 5.86 -5.80 8.02
N ILE A 164 5.17 -6.36 7.01
CA ILE A 164 4.48 -5.60 5.94
C ILE A 164 3.36 -4.71 6.49
N GLU A 165 2.69 -5.13 7.56
CA GLU A 165 1.54 -4.43 8.15
C GLU A 165 1.95 -3.24 9.05
N SER A 166 3.15 -3.33 9.65
CA SER A 166 3.52 -2.48 10.78
C SER A 166 3.66 -0.97 10.46
N GLY A 167 3.93 -0.58 9.20
CA GLY A 167 4.30 0.79 8.82
C GLY A 167 3.25 1.57 8.01
N ALA A 168 2.03 1.08 7.91
CA ALA A 168 1.04 1.55 6.95
C ALA A 168 0.55 3.01 7.16
N PRO A 169 0.18 3.47 8.38
CA PRO A 169 -0.48 4.77 8.55
C PRO A 169 0.42 5.96 8.19
N VAL A 170 1.66 5.97 8.67
CA VAL A 170 2.63 7.05 8.43
C VAL A 170 2.96 7.17 6.94
N SER A 171 3.00 6.04 6.23
CA SER A 171 3.24 6.03 4.78
C SER A 171 2.11 6.72 4.00
N VAL A 172 0.86 6.63 4.44
CA VAL A 172 -0.30 7.27 3.78
C VAL A 172 -0.20 8.79 3.87
N PHE A 173 0.16 9.33 5.04
CA PHE A 173 0.33 10.77 5.23
C PHE A 173 1.57 11.32 4.53
N ALA A 174 2.71 10.63 4.65
CA ALA A 174 3.93 11.00 3.94
C ALA A 174 3.71 10.99 2.41
N ALA A 175 2.98 9.99 1.91
CA ALA A 175 2.61 9.90 0.50
C ALA A 175 1.70 11.03 0.04
N LEU A 176 0.77 11.51 0.88
CA LEU A 176 -0.14 12.60 0.53
C LEU A 176 0.64 13.90 0.31
N LEU A 177 1.50 14.26 1.26
CA LEU A 177 2.38 15.43 1.17
C LEU A 177 3.31 15.31 -0.04
N THR A 178 3.86 14.12 -0.24
CA THR A 178 4.73 13.83 -1.39
C THR A 178 3.97 14.00 -2.72
N ALA A 179 2.76 13.47 -2.83
CA ALA A 179 1.93 13.56 -4.03
C ALA A 179 1.58 15.02 -4.35
N LEU A 180 1.22 15.82 -3.34
CA LEU A 180 0.95 17.25 -3.50
C LEU A 180 2.14 17.99 -4.11
N LEU A 181 3.33 17.83 -3.53
CA LEU A 181 4.54 18.49 -4.03
C LEU A 181 4.94 17.95 -5.42
N THR A 182 4.88 16.63 -5.63
CA THR A 182 5.22 15.98 -6.90
C THR A 182 4.31 16.49 -8.03
N VAL A 183 3.01 16.62 -7.78
CA VAL A 183 2.06 17.16 -8.75
C VAL A 183 2.29 18.65 -8.97
N LEU A 184 2.56 19.44 -7.93
CA LEU A 184 2.86 20.86 -8.05
C LEU A 184 4.08 21.10 -8.96
N ILE A 185 5.18 20.40 -8.71
CA ILE A 185 6.39 20.46 -9.53
C ILE A 185 6.11 19.93 -10.94
N GLY A 186 5.34 18.84 -11.06
CA GLY A 186 4.93 18.30 -12.34
C GLY A 186 4.10 19.29 -13.17
N ARG A 187 3.22 20.08 -12.54
CA ARG A 187 2.46 21.15 -13.19
C ARG A 187 3.36 22.26 -13.68
N ILE A 188 4.34 22.67 -12.87
CA ILE A 188 5.33 23.67 -13.25
C ILE A 188 6.15 23.17 -14.45
N ALA A 189 6.59 21.92 -14.41
CA ALA A 189 7.35 21.28 -15.49
C ALA A 189 6.53 21.05 -16.78
N ALA A 190 5.21 20.90 -16.66
CA ALA A 190 4.29 20.74 -17.80
C ALA A 190 3.82 22.08 -18.40
N LYS A 191 4.16 23.23 -17.79
CA LYS A 191 3.77 24.54 -18.30
C LYS A 191 4.34 24.74 -19.72
N GLY A 192 3.45 25.03 -20.67
CA GLY A 192 3.81 25.23 -22.08
C GLY A 192 3.81 23.97 -22.97
N GLU A 193 3.42 22.78 -22.47
CA GLU A 193 3.06 21.67 -23.37
C GLU A 193 1.59 21.77 -23.79
N GLU A 194 1.33 21.54 -25.08
CA GLU A 194 -0.01 21.23 -25.55
C GLU A 194 -0.49 19.95 -24.86
N THR A 195 -1.71 20.00 -24.30
CA THR A 195 -2.25 18.85 -23.57
C THR A 195 -2.62 17.78 -24.60
N PRO A 196 -2.02 16.57 -24.54
CA PRO A 196 -2.38 15.54 -25.49
C PRO A 196 -3.86 15.21 -25.33
N PRO A 197 -4.62 15.12 -26.45
CA PRO A 197 -6.05 14.87 -26.42
C PRO A 197 -6.37 13.59 -25.64
N ARG A 198 -7.55 13.54 -25.03
CA ARG A 198 -8.02 12.32 -24.37
C ARG A 198 -8.26 11.26 -25.43
N ALA A 199 -7.77 10.05 -25.21
CA ALA A 199 -8.05 8.94 -26.10
C ALA A 199 -9.56 8.66 -26.08
N SER A 200 -10.20 8.72 -27.24
CA SER A 200 -11.61 8.37 -27.41
C SER A 200 -11.76 6.84 -27.39
N VAL A 201 -11.80 6.27 -26.18
CA VAL A 201 -12.11 4.85 -26.01
C VAL A 201 -13.62 4.68 -26.09
N PRO A 202 -14.15 3.76 -26.91
CA PRO A 202 -15.58 3.47 -26.96
C PRO A 202 -16.10 3.17 -25.55
N ALA A 203 -17.14 3.92 -25.13
CA ALA A 203 -17.77 3.75 -23.82
C ALA A 203 -18.15 2.29 -23.47
N PRO A 204 -18.65 1.44 -24.38
CA PRO A 204 -18.99 0.06 -24.03
C PRO A 204 -17.75 -0.80 -23.73
N ALA A 205 -16.66 -0.66 -24.49
CA ALA A 205 -15.43 -1.40 -24.26
C ALA A 205 -14.77 -1.03 -22.92
N ALA A 206 -14.76 0.27 -22.58
CA ALA A 206 -14.26 0.75 -21.29
C ALA A 206 -15.10 0.24 -20.11
N ARG A 207 -16.43 0.18 -20.25
CA ARG A 207 -17.33 -0.37 -19.22
C ARG A 207 -17.13 -1.87 -19.04
N LEU A 208 -17.04 -2.64 -20.13
CA LEU A 208 -16.80 -4.08 -20.06
C LEU A 208 -15.46 -4.39 -19.38
N ALA A 209 -14.39 -3.71 -19.78
CA ALA A 209 -13.08 -3.89 -19.17
C ALA A 209 -13.06 -3.53 -17.68
N ALA A 210 -13.73 -2.43 -17.30
CA ALA A 210 -13.90 -2.06 -15.91
C ALA A 210 -14.68 -3.13 -15.13
N SER A 211 -15.80 -3.62 -15.66
CA SER A 211 -16.63 -4.64 -15.03
C SER A 211 -15.89 -5.96 -14.83
N VAL A 212 -15.12 -6.44 -15.82
CA VAL A 212 -14.34 -7.67 -15.69
C VAL A 212 -13.18 -7.49 -14.69
N GLY A 213 -12.47 -6.35 -14.76
CA GLY A 213 -11.43 -6.04 -13.77
C GLY A 213 -11.98 -5.95 -12.34
N THR A 214 -13.14 -5.32 -12.15
CA THR A 214 -13.80 -5.25 -10.84
C THR A 214 -14.34 -6.58 -10.38
N ALA A 215 -14.75 -7.47 -11.28
CA ALA A 215 -15.18 -8.80 -10.91
C ALA A 215 -14.05 -9.57 -10.21
N VAL A 216 -12.79 -9.41 -10.64
CA VAL A 216 -11.63 -10.01 -9.95
C VAL A 216 -11.53 -9.51 -8.50
N VAL A 217 -11.68 -8.20 -8.29
CA VAL A 217 -11.64 -7.59 -6.96
C VAL A 217 -12.86 -8.01 -6.12
N ALA A 218 -14.05 -8.10 -6.73
CA ALA A 218 -15.27 -8.56 -6.08
C ALA A 218 -15.18 -10.02 -5.66
N VAL A 219 -14.64 -10.89 -6.53
CA VAL A 219 -14.40 -12.30 -6.21
C VAL A 219 -13.41 -12.42 -5.05
N SER A 220 -12.34 -11.63 -5.05
CA SER A 220 -11.43 -11.56 -3.90
C SER A 220 -12.15 -11.12 -2.63
N LEU A 221 -12.92 -10.04 -2.67
CA LEU A 221 -13.69 -9.52 -1.54
C LEU A 221 -14.65 -10.57 -0.98
N VAL A 222 -15.44 -11.23 -1.84
CA VAL A 222 -16.46 -12.19 -1.43
C VAL A 222 -15.85 -13.49 -0.92
N ILE A 223 -14.85 -14.03 -1.61
CA ILE A 223 -14.21 -15.29 -1.22
C ILE A 223 -13.44 -15.11 0.09
N LEU A 224 -12.71 -14.00 0.26
CA LEU A 224 -11.90 -13.78 1.45
C LEU A 224 -12.71 -13.33 2.67
N SER A 225 -13.83 -12.62 2.47
CA SER A 225 -14.71 -12.22 3.58
C SER A 225 -15.70 -13.31 4.03
N TYR A 226 -15.77 -14.46 3.33
CA TYR A 226 -16.68 -15.53 3.71
C TYR A 226 -16.10 -16.35 4.87
N GLN A 227 -16.79 -16.38 6.02
CA GLN A 227 -16.33 -17.07 7.24
C GLN A 227 -15.96 -18.54 6.99
N SER A 228 -16.70 -19.25 6.15
CA SER A 228 -16.42 -20.67 5.86
C SER A 228 -15.12 -20.83 5.08
N VAL A 229 -14.79 -19.88 4.21
CA VAL A 229 -13.51 -19.89 3.47
C VAL A 229 -12.38 -19.45 4.39
N ALA A 230 -12.58 -18.43 5.24
CA ALA A 230 -11.60 -18.06 6.25
C ALA A 230 -11.30 -19.20 7.23
N ALA A 231 -12.34 -19.90 7.72
CA ALA A 231 -12.22 -21.06 8.59
C ALA A 231 -11.59 -22.27 7.87
N TRP A 232 -11.95 -22.49 6.60
CA TRP A 232 -11.33 -23.53 5.78
C TRP A 232 -9.85 -23.24 5.50
N ILE A 233 -9.49 -22.01 5.15
CA ILE A 233 -8.08 -21.58 4.99
C ILE A 233 -7.34 -21.69 6.33
N GLN A 234 -7.98 -21.36 7.46
CA GLN A 234 -7.40 -21.50 8.80
C GLN A 234 -7.12 -22.95 9.19
N THR A 235 -7.93 -23.91 8.71
CA THR A 235 -7.85 -25.33 9.09
C THR A 235 -7.10 -26.21 8.06
N SER A 236 -7.07 -25.81 6.79
CA SER A 236 -6.46 -26.59 5.70
C SER A 236 -4.93 -26.60 5.71
N PHE A 237 -4.31 -25.58 6.32
CA PHE A 237 -2.86 -25.47 6.45
C PHE A 237 -2.44 -25.71 7.91
N SER A 238 -2.71 -26.89 8.42
CA SER A 238 -2.36 -27.29 9.79
C SER A 238 -0.91 -27.79 9.90
N GLY A 239 0.06 -26.95 9.57
CA GLY A 239 1.47 -27.07 10.01
C GLY A 239 2.29 -28.31 9.61
N ALA A 240 1.69 -29.36 9.05
CA ALA A 240 2.33 -30.63 8.76
C ALA A 240 2.36 -30.88 7.25
N GLY A 241 3.54 -30.74 6.62
CA GLY A 241 3.79 -31.06 5.21
C GLY A 241 4.64 -30.02 4.47
N LEU A 242 5.12 -30.36 3.27
CA LEU A 242 5.95 -29.51 2.40
C LEU A 242 5.29 -28.17 2.00
N PHE A 243 3.96 -28.04 2.16
CA PHE A 243 3.19 -26.83 1.84
C PHE A 243 2.70 -26.07 3.08
N SER A 244 3.13 -26.43 4.28
CA SER A 244 2.69 -25.75 5.52
C SER A 244 3.15 -24.30 5.56
N GLU A 245 4.41 -24.03 5.19
CA GLU A 245 4.98 -22.68 5.18
C GLU A 245 4.41 -21.75 4.09
N PRO A 246 4.31 -22.15 2.80
CA PRO A 246 3.67 -21.33 1.78
C PRO A 246 2.15 -21.23 1.98
N GLY A 247 1.51 -22.25 2.57
CA GLY A 247 0.11 -22.22 2.96
C GLY A 247 -0.17 -21.24 4.09
N ASP A 248 0.68 -21.22 5.13
CA ASP A 248 0.65 -20.22 6.20
C ASP A 248 0.94 -18.82 5.66
N LEU A 249 1.89 -18.66 4.71
CA LEU A 249 2.08 -17.37 4.04
C LEU A 249 0.81 -16.95 3.33
N LEU A 250 0.25 -17.79 2.46
CA LEU A 250 -0.94 -17.45 1.69
C LEU A 250 -2.09 -17.10 2.65
N ARG A 251 -2.30 -17.90 3.69
CA ARG A 251 -3.26 -17.64 4.76
C ARG A 251 -3.01 -16.29 5.41
N GLN A 252 -1.80 -15.98 5.84
CA GLN A 252 -1.49 -14.72 6.52
C GLN A 252 -1.59 -13.55 5.55
N TRP A 253 -1.14 -13.71 4.32
CA TRP A 253 -1.20 -12.72 3.25
C TRP A 253 -2.65 -12.41 2.82
N LEU A 254 -3.53 -13.41 2.84
CA LEU A 254 -4.97 -13.28 2.64
C LEU A 254 -5.69 -12.70 3.86
N LEU A 255 -5.28 -13.05 5.09
CA LEU A 255 -5.81 -12.48 6.34
C LEU A 255 -5.36 -11.03 6.56
N LEU A 256 -4.17 -10.66 6.08
CA LEU A 256 -3.59 -9.30 6.09
C LEU A 256 -4.12 -8.42 4.96
N GLY A 257 -4.66 -9.05 3.92
CA GLY A 257 -5.64 -8.43 3.05
C GLY A 257 -6.95 -8.29 3.80
N VAL A 258 -6.98 -7.51 4.89
CA VAL A 258 -8.16 -7.26 5.71
C VAL A 258 -9.24 -6.63 4.83
N TRP A 259 -10.04 -7.50 4.22
CA TRP A 259 -11.32 -7.18 3.65
C TRP A 259 -12.30 -7.50 4.77
N THR A 260 -12.76 -6.45 5.46
CA THR A 260 -13.81 -6.43 6.49
C THR A 260 -13.91 -7.71 7.35
N SER A 261 -13.44 -7.62 8.61
CA SER A 261 -13.55 -8.76 9.54
C SER A 261 -14.98 -9.28 9.64
N PRO A 262 -15.18 -10.62 9.61
CA PRO A 262 -16.51 -11.18 9.62
C PRO A 262 -17.18 -10.92 10.97
N SER A 263 -18.19 -10.05 10.98
CA SER A 263 -18.92 -9.65 12.17
C SER A 263 -20.21 -10.47 12.32
N SER A 264 -20.50 -10.91 13.54
CA SER A 264 -21.81 -11.49 13.93
C SER A 264 -22.83 -10.38 14.29
N THR A 265 -22.70 -9.21 13.67
CA THR A 265 -23.45 -8.01 14.06
C THR A 265 -24.89 -8.05 13.56
N PRO A 266 -25.81 -7.31 14.21
CA PRO A 266 -27.19 -7.15 13.75
C PRO A 266 -27.27 -6.76 12.27
N PHE A 267 -28.36 -7.16 11.58
CA PHE A 267 -28.51 -7.00 10.12
C PHE A 267 -28.30 -5.56 9.61
N GLY A 268 -28.66 -4.54 10.40
CA GLY A 268 -28.43 -3.13 10.07
C GLY A 268 -26.94 -2.76 10.01
N ASP A 269 -26.17 -3.14 11.03
CA ASP A 269 -24.73 -2.90 11.09
C ASP A 269 -23.98 -3.71 10.03
N TRP A 270 -24.47 -4.92 9.74
CA TRP A 270 -23.95 -5.75 8.65
C TRP A 270 -24.10 -5.07 7.27
N LEU A 271 -25.26 -4.45 7.00
CA LEU A 271 -25.50 -3.74 5.74
C LEU A 271 -24.62 -2.50 5.61
N LEU A 272 -24.42 -1.77 6.72
CA LEU A 272 -23.53 -0.61 6.77
C LEU A 272 -22.06 -1.01 6.53
N TYR A 273 -21.61 -2.11 7.12
CA TYR A 273 -20.27 -2.67 6.90
C TYR A 273 -20.07 -3.13 5.45
N ARG A 274 -21.10 -3.76 4.84
CA ARG A 274 -21.07 -4.13 3.42
C ARG A 274 -21.19 -2.96 2.46
N ALA A 275 -21.75 -1.83 2.89
CA ALA A 275 -21.74 -0.60 2.10
C ALA A 275 -20.31 -0.10 1.84
N ALA A 276 -19.38 -0.35 2.78
CA ALA A 276 -17.97 -0.04 2.59
C ALA A 276 -17.33 -0.89 1.48
N ASP A 277 -17.66 -2.18 1.38
CA ASP A 277 -17.21 -3.05 0.27
C ASP A 277 -17.80 -2.63 -1.07
N ALA A 278 -19.08 -2.25 -1.09
CA ALA A 278 -19.73 -1.71 -2.29
C ALA A 278 -19.05 -0.39 -2.73
N LEU A 279 -18.61 0.44 -1.77
CA LEU A 279 -17.87 1.65 -2.04
C LEU A 279 -16.50 1.35 -2.66
N VAL A 280 -15.76 0.34 -2.16
CA VAL A 280 -14.52 -0.12 -2.81
C VAL A 280 -14.79 -0.49 -4.27
N LEU A 281 -15.80 -1.33 -4.52
CA LEU A 281 -16.12 -1.79 -5.88
C LEU A 281 -16.53 -0.63 -6.78
N ALA A 282 -17.33 0.31 -6.27
CA ALA A 282 -17.74 1.50 -7.01
C ALA A 282 -16.54 2.37 -7.39
N VAL A 283 -15.63 2.63 -6.43
CA VAL A 283 -14.41 3.41 -6.67
C VAL A 283 -13.52 2.71 -7.70
N VAL A 284 -13.25 1.41 -7.52
CA VAL A 284 -12.40 0.64 -8.43
C VAL A 284 -13.02 0.61 -9.84
N TRP A 285 -14.32 0.36 -9.95
CA TRP A 285 -15.02 0.32 -11.24
C TRP A 285 -14.97 1.67 -11.94
N TRP A 286 -15.25 2.74 -11.20
CA TRP A 286 -15.21 4.09 -11.72
C TRP A 286 -13.80 4.46 -12.19
N SER A 287 -12.78 4.17 -11.40
CA SER A 287 -11.38 4.41 -11.74
C SER A 287 -10.95 3.62 -12.97
N LEU A 288 -11.23 2.31 -13.03
CA LEU A 288 -10.90 1.47 -14.18
C LEU A 288 -11.63 1.90 -15.45
N ARG A 289 -12.86 2.42 -15.33
CA ARG A 289 -13.62 2.97 -16.45
C ARG A 289 -12.99 4.26 -16.98
N LEU A 290 -12.46 5.12 -16.10
CA LEU A 290 -11.84 6.39 -16.48
C LEU A 290 -10.40 6.23 -16.97
N LEU A 291 -9.68 5.23 -16.46
CA LEU A 291 -8.24 5.02 -16.69
C LEU A 291 -7.85 5.05 -18.18
N PRO A 292 -8.54 4.33 -19.09
CA PRO A 292 -8.19 4.31 -20.51
C PRO A 292 -8.27 5.68 -21.19
N GLY A 293 -9.20 6.54 -20.76
CA GLY A 293 -9.34 7.91 -21.28
C GLY A 293 -8.40 8.92 -20.62
N LEU A 294 -7.96 8.64 -19.39
CA LEU A 294 -7.00 9.47 -18.65
C LEU A 294 -5.56 9.23 -19.11
N LEU A 295 -5.22 7.99 -19.45
CA LEU A 295 -3.90 7.60 -19.94
C LEU A 295 -3.62 8.18 -21.34
N THR A 296 -2.42 8.69 -21.53
CA THR A 296 -1.90 9.09 -22.85
C THR A 296 -1.66 7.90 -23.77
N ARG A 297 -1.39 6.72 -23.21
CA ARG A 297 -1.30 5.45 -23.95
C ARG A 297 -1.69 4.30 -23.03
N THR A 298 -2.60 3.45 -23.48
CA THR A 298 -2.99 2.22 -22.80
C THR A 298 -1.91 1.14 -22.99
N THR A 299 -1.15 0.90 -21.94
CA THR A 299 -0.13 -0.15 -21.89
C THR A 299 -0.39 -1.03 -20.68
N ALA A 300 -0.04 -2.32 -20.75
CA ALA A 300 -0.17 -3.25 -19.63
C ALA A 300 0.37 -2.67 -18.30
N PRO A 301 1.63 -2.15 -18.21
CA PRO A 301 2.15 -1.63 -16.94
C PRO A 301 1.40 -0.38 -16.44
N ALA A 302 0.87 0.44 -17.34
CA ALA A 302 0.10 1.62 -16.93
C ALA A 302 -1.31 1.25 -16.41
N MET A 303 -1.93 0.23 -17.01
CA MET A 303 -3.21 -0.30 -16.54
C MET A 303 -3.05 -1.03 -15.20
N THR A 304 -2.00 -1.83 -15.03
CA THR A 304 -1.74 -2.52 -13.76
C THR A 304 -1.45 -1.54 -12.63
N LEU A 305 -0.53 -0.59 -12.83
CA LEU A 305 -0.24 0.44 -11.83
C LEU A 305 -1.47 1.28 -11.49
N GLY A 306 -2.22 1.68 -12.51
CA GLY A 306 -3.47 2.43 -12.32
C GLY A 306 -4.53 1.64 -11.56
N ALA A 307 -4.66 0.34 -11.82
CA ALA A 307 -5.59 -0.55 -11.13
C ALA A 307 -5.17 -0.78 -9.67
N VAL A 308 -3.88 -0.98 -9.39
CA VAL A 308 -3.34 -1.05 -8.02
C VAL A 308 -3.65 0.25 -7.27
N CYS A 309 -3.39 1.41 -7.89
CA CYS A 309 -3.73 2.70 -7.29
C CYS A 309 -5.24 2.84 -7.03
N ALA A 310 -6.08 2.40 -7.95
CA ALA A 310 -7.54 2.39 -7.79
C ALA A 310 -8.01 1.51 -6.63
N THR A 311 -7.43 0.31 -6.48
CA THR A 311 -7.75 -0.60 -5.37
C THR A 311 -7.31 -0.04 -4.02
N VAL A 312 -6.13 0.60 -3.95
CA VAL A 312 -5.67 1.28 -2.72
C VAL A 312 -6.56 2.46 -2.37
N LEU A 313 -7.00 3.26 -3.35
CA LEU A 313 -7.95 4.35 -3.09
C LEU A 313 -9.31 3.82 -2.60
N GLY A 314 -9.80 2.72 -3.19
CA GLY A 314 -11.00 2.03 -2.73
C GLY A 314 -10.87 1.60 -1.26
N LEU A 315 -9.76 0.93 -0.91
CA LEU A 315 -9.45 0.54 0.46
C LEU A 315 -9.40 1.73 1.42
N LEU A 316 -8.68 2.79 1.08
CA LEU A 316 -8.58 3.99 1.91
C LEU A 316 -9.96 4.63 2.11
N SER A 317 -10.79 4.70 1.07
CA SER A 317 -12.14 5.25 1.17
C SER A 317 -13.07 4.39 2.04
N SER A 318 -12.93 3.07 1.99
CA SER A 318 -13.62 2.14 2.89
C SER A 318 -13.14 2.30 4.33
N GLN A 319 -11.83 2.46 4.56
CA GLN A 319 -11.26 2.70 5.89
C GLN A 319 -11.75 4.02 6.50
N ILE A 320 -11.83 5.09 5.71
CA ILE A 320 -12.40 6.38 6.16
C ILE A 320 -13.88 6.23 6.52
N LEU A 321 -14.64 5.44 5.75
CA LEU A 321 -16.04 5.18 6.07
C LEU A 321 -16.19 4.37 7.37
N HIS A 322 -15.37 3.33 7.57
CA HIS A 322 -15.35 2.57 8.83
C HIS A 322 -14.98 3.45 10.03
N MET A 323 -14.02 4.38 9.88
CA MET A 323 -13.69 5.35 10.94
C MET A 323 -14.89 6.23 11.33
N ALA A 324 -15.72 6.61 10.36
CA ALA A 324 -16.92 7.39 10.64
C ALA A 324 -18.03 6.57 11.30
N ILE A 325 -18.10 5.27 11.02
CA ILE A 325 -19.12 4.34 11.53
C ILE A 325 -18.76 3.82 12.93
N ASP A 326 -17.51 3.40 13.15
CA ASP A 326 -17.12 2.62 14.33
C ASP A 326 -17.08 3.45 15.62
N GLY A 327 -17.17 4.79 15.56
CA GLY A 327 -17.36 5.65 16.74
C GLY A 327 -16.25 5.53 17.81
N THR A 328 -15.12 4.91 17.51
CA THR A 328 -14.06 4.52 18.46
C THR A 328 -13.23 5.70 18.97
N ALA A 329 -13.41 6.89 18.37
CA ALA A 329 -12.71 8.14 18.71
C ALA A 329 -12.88 8.53 20.18
N ALA A 330 -14.07 8.28 20.74
CA ALA A 330 -14.40 8.62 22.11
C ALA A 330 -13.78 7.68 23.15
N VAL A 331 -13.35 6.47 22.74
CA VAL A 331 -12.89 5.40 23.64
C VAL A 331 -11.38 5.20 23.56
N TRP A 332 -10.78 5.29 22.37
CA TRP A 332 -9.35 4.99 22.15
C TRP A 332 -8.52 6.20 21.66
N GLY A 333 -9.16 7.38 21.58
CA GLY A 333 -8.54 8.62 21.15
C GLY A 333 -8.42 8.78 19.62
N PRO A 334 -8.12 10.00 19.13
CA PRO A 334 -8.14 10.33 17.70
C PRO A 334 -6.99 9.70 16.90
N VAL A 335 -5.87 9.37 17.56
CA VAL A 335 -4.72 8.73 16.92
C VAL A 335 -5.08 7.30 16.52
N HIS A 336 -5.76 6.55 17.38
CA HIS A 336 -6.12 5.16 17.12
C HIS A 336 -7.07 4.99 15.91
N LEU A 337 -7.85 6.02 15.56
CA LEU A 337 -8.69 6.03 14.35
C LEU A 337 -7.88 5.80 13.07
N PHE A 338 -6.66 6.32 13.01
CA PHE A 338 -5.82 6.24 11.80
C PHE A 338 -4.96 4.98 11.74
N SER A 339 -4.96 4.15 12.80
CA SER A 339 -4.15 2.94 12.90
C SER A 339 -4.44 1.92 11.78
N ASN A 340 -5.65 1.96 11.24
CA ASN A 340 -6.09 1.08 10.16
C ASN A 340 -5.77 1.62 8.75
N LEU A 341 -5.28 2.86 8.62
CA LEU A 341 -4.97 3.44 7.31
C LEU A 341 -3.83 2.69 6.62
N GLY A 342 -4.08 2.27 5.39
CA GLY A 342 -3.10 1.57 4.55
C GLY A 342 -2.98 0.07 4.85
N GLN A 343 -3.83 -0.48 5.72
CA GLN A 343 -4.01 -1.94 5.79
C GLN A 343 -4.57 -2.46 4.45
N GLY A 344 -4.22 -3.69 4.07
CA GLY A 344 -4.69 -4.32 2.82
C GLY A 344 -3.96 -3.91 1.53
N VAL A 345 -2.94 -3.03 1.59
CA VAL A 345 -2.10 -2.67 0.42
C VAL A 345 -1.46 -3.90 -0.28
N PRO A 346 -1.00 -4.95 0.44
CA PRO A 346 -0.53 -6.18 -0.22
C PRO A 346 -1.60 -6.83 -1.10
N ALA A 347 -2.83 -6.97 -0.59
CA ALA A 347 -3.95 -7.50 -1.38
C ALA A 347 -4.27 -6.61 -2.59
N ALA A 348 -4.19 -5.29 -2.43
CA ALA A 348 -4.34 -4.37 -3.56
C ALA A 348 -3.26 -4.56 -4.64
N LEU A 349 -2.02 -4.92 -4.27
CA LEU A 349 -0.96 -5.22 -5.22
C LEU A 349 -1.27 -6.43 -6.11
N THR A 350 -1.75 -7.55 -5.54
CA THR A 350 -2.07 -8.74 -6.36
C THR A 350 -3.42 -8.63 -7.05
N PHE A 351 -4.49 -8.30 -6.34
CA PHE A 351 -5.83 -8.26 -6.90
C PHE A 351 -6.02 -7.03 -7.79
N GLY A 352 -5.45 -5.89 -7.43
CA GLY A 352 -5.41 -4.72 -8.31
C GLY A 352 -4.52 -4.94 -9.53
N GLY A 353 -3.36 -5.59 -9.36
CA GLY A 353 -2.47 -5.95 -10.47
C GLY A 353 -3.13 -6.88 -11.49
N THR A 354 -3.75 -7.96 -11.01
CA THR A 354 -4.49 -8.92 -11.84
C THR A 354 -5.72 -8.28 -12.49
N ALA A 355 -6.49 -7.48 -11.75
CA ALA A 355 -7.61 -6.70 -12.30
C ALA A 355 -7.16 -5.79 -13.46
N GLY A 356 -6.02 -5.11 -13.32
CA GLY A 356 -5.46 -4.26 -14.37
C GLY A 356 -5.00 -5.03 -15.61
N LEU A 357 -4.41 -6.21 -15.45
CA LEU A 357 -4.04 -7.09 -16.57
C LEU A 357 -5.28 -7.60 -17.32
N VAL A 358 -6.29 -8.06 -16.59
CA VAL A 358 -7.54 -8.56 -17.17
C VAL A 358 -8.31 -7.43 -17.87
N ALA A 359 -8.39 -6.24 -17.25
CA ALA A 359 -8.96 -5.05 -17.88
C ALA A 359 -8.21 -4.65 -19.17
N PHE A 360 -6.88 -4.74 -19.17
CA PHE A 360 -6.10 -4.48 -20.39
C PHE A 360 -6.35 -5.52 -21.48
N ALA A 361 -6.39 -6.81 -21.13
CA ALA A 361 -6.66 -7.90 -22.09
C ALA A 361 -8.05 -7.75 -22.71
N THR A 362 -9.07 -7.47 -21.89
CA THR A 362 -10.44 -7.24 -22.37
C THR A 362 -10.56 -6.01 -23.27
N LEU A 363 -9.86 -4.91 -22.97
CA LEU A 363 -9.78 -3.76 -23.89
C LEU A 363 -9.17 -4.12 -25.24
N ARG A 364 -8.12 -4.96 -25.25
CA ARG A 364 -7.49 -5.42 -26.50
C ARG A 364 -8.42 -6.30 -27.31
N LEU A 365 -9.14 -7.21 -26.67
CA LEU A 365 -10.06 -8.15 -27.32
C LEU A 365 -11.35 -7.49 -27.83
N THR A 366 -11.78 -6.39 -27.21
CA THR A 366 -13.00 -5.65 -27.60
C THR A 366 -12.69 -4.54 -28.61
N GLY A 367 -11.54 -3.87 -28.49
CA GLY A 367 -11.10 -2.85 -29.44
C GLY A 367 -10.76 -3.39 -30.84
N GLY A 368 -10.32 -4.65 -30.94
CA GLY A 368 -10.06 -5.30 -32.23
C GLY A 368 -11.31 -5.74 -33.01
N ARG A 369 -12.47 -5.85 -32.35
CA ARG A 369 -13.74 -6.28 -33.00
C ARG A 369 -14.45 -5.16 -33.76
N GLY A 370 -14.06 -3.90 -33.57
CA GLY A 370 -14.71 -2.75 -34.18
C GLY A 370 -14.26 -2.44 -35.61
N THR A 371 -13.22 -3.10 -36.12
CA THR A 371 -12.67 -2.87 -37.47
C THR A 371 -13.21 -3.83 -38.54
N ASP A 372 -13.88 -4.91 -38.14
CA ASP A 372 -14.34 -5.95 -39.07
C ASP A 372 -15.82 -5.82 -39.45
N ALA A 373 -16.53 -4.83 -38.90
CA ALA A 373 -17.95 -4.58 -39.15
C ALA A 373 -18.17 -3.23 -39.84
N ALA A 374 -17.64 -3.08 -41.05
CA ALA A 374 -18.10 -2.08 -42.00
C ALA A 374 -18.48 -2.80 -43.31
N PRO A 375 -19.78 -3.06 -43.56
CA PRO A 375 -20.22 -3.44 -44.89
C PRO A 375 -20.08 -2.23 -45.82
N ARG A 376 -19.41 -2.44 -46.96
CA ARG A 376 -19.45 -1.54 -48.12
C ARG A 376 -20.82 -1.56 -48.77
#